data_AF-A0A4R4ZN11-F1
#
_entry.id   AF-A0A4R4ZN11-F1
#
_cell.length_a   1.000
_cell.length_b   1.000
_cell.length_c   1.000
_cell.angle_alpha   90.00
_cell.angle_beta   90.00
_cell.angle_gamma   90.00
#
_symmetry.space_group_name_H-M   'P 1'
#
loop_
_entity.id
_entity.type
_entity.pdbx_description
1 polymer ?
#
loop_
_entity_poly.entity_id
_entity_poly.type
_entity_poly.pdbx_seq_one_letter_code
_entity_poly.pdbx_strand_id
1 'polypeptide(L)' 'MTVNGQDVDTFTFSVAGKNNSNMGWVYRSFYFTNLLSSSAVLQFAGTSGSAWGAVVDDVKVESCLLILCPPGAASVNRIR' A
#
# COMPACT_ATOMS: atom_id res chain seq x y z
N MET A 1 -4.32 4.86 0.39
CA MET A 1 -4.38 3.46 -0.11
C MET A 1 -5.43 2.76 0.71
N THR A 2 -6.32 2.02 0.05
CA THR A 2 -7.34 1.26 0.75
C THR A 2 -7.12 -0.25 0.63
N VAL A 3 -7.61 -0.97 1.64
CA VAL A 3 -7.80 -2.41 1.62
C VAL A 3 -9.29 -2.68 1.82
N ASN A 4 -9.93 -3.32 0.84
CA ASN A 4 -11.38 -3.53 0.83
C ASN A 4 -12.20 -2.24 1.05
N GLY A 5 -11.68 -1.10 0.56
CA GLY A 5 -12.31 0.21 0.69
C GLY A 5 -12.06 0.93 2.03
N GLN A 6 -11.31 0.35 2.96
CA GLN A 6 -10.88 1.01 4.19
C GLN A 6 -9.48 1.61 4.02
N ASP A 7 -9.27 2.86 4.40
CA ASP A 7 -7.94 3.48 4.36
C ASP A 7 -6.99 2.79 5.34
N VAL A 8 -5.81 2.40 4.84
CA VAL A 8 -4.79 1.67 5.62
C VAL A 8 -3.48 2.43 5.67
N ASP A 9 -3.11 3.15 4.60
CA ASP A 9 -1.86 3.90 4.55
C ASP A 9 -1.89 5.03 3.52
N THR A 10 -0.97 5.99 3.65
CA THR A 10 -0.74 7.08 2.69
C THR A 10 0.74 7.12 2.31
N PHE A 11 1.02 6.98 1.01
CA PHE A 11 2.38 7.11 0.47
C PHE A 11 2.57 8.47 -0.19
N THR A 12 3.63 9.16 0.23
CA THR A 12 4.05 10.43 -0.36
C THR A 12 5.37 10.26 -1.10
N PHE A 13 5.49 10.89 -2.26
CA PHE A 13 6.67 10.84 -3.12
C PHE A 13 6.92 12.22 -3.75
N SER A 14 8.16 12.42 -4.20
CA SER A 14 8.55 13.61 -4.94
C SER A 14 9.13 13.22 -6.30
N VAL A 15 8.68 13.89 -7.35
CA VAL A 15 9.19 13.73 -8.71
C VAL A 15 10.38 14.67 -9.01
N ALA A 16 10.75 15.54 -8.07
CA ALA A 16 11.82 16.52 -8.27
C ALA A 16 13.16 15.82 -8.59
N GLY A 17 13.73 16.14 -9.76
CA GLY A 17 15.00 15.56 -10.22
C GLY A 17 14.93 14.09 -10.63
N LYS A 18 13.73 13.50 -10.75
CA LYS A 18 13.53 12.11 -11.20
C LYS A 18 13.33 12.03 -12.71
N ASN A 19 13.77 10.92 -13.30
CA ASN A 19 13.61 10.63 -14.72
C ASN A 19 13.62 9.10 -14.94
N ASN A 20 13.48 8.66 -16.19
CA ASN A 20 13.37 7.24 -16.53
C ASN A 20 14.58 6.38 -16.10
N SER A 21 15.78 6.94 -16.01
CA SER A 21 16.98 6.23 -15.53
C SER A 21 17.28 6.45 -14.04
N ASN A 22 16.66 7.45 -13.41
CA ASN A 22 16.75 7.77 -11.99
C ASN A 22 15.33 7.94 -11.42
N MET A 23 14.62 6.82 -11.30
CA MET A 23 13.22 6.80 -10.84
C MET A 23 13.10 7.04 -9.33
N GLY A 24 14.18 6.87 -8.56
CA GLY A 24 14.16 7.03 -7.10
C GLY A 24 13.39 5.92 -6.37
N TRP A 25 13.52 4.68 -6.83
CA TRP A 25 12.88 3.50 -6.23
C TRP A 25 13.14 3.38 -4.74
N VAL A 26 12.09 3.06 -3.99
CA VAL A 26 12.14 2.79 -2.55
C VAL A 26 11.21 1.64 -2.23
N TYR A 27 11.63 0.75 -1.33
CA TYR A 27 10.72 -0.22 -0.75
C TYR A 27 9.85 0.42 0.33
N ARG A 28 8.57 0.05 0.32
CA ARG A 28 7.57 0.43 1.32
C ARG A 28 6.84 -0.83 1.75
N SER A 29 6.53 -0.90 3.03
CA SER A 29 5.80 -2.00 3.63
C SER A 29 4.68 -1.44 4.49
N PHE A 30 3.54 -2.10 4.45
CA PHE A 30 2.41 -1.83 5.31
C PHE A 30 1.79 -3.16 5.72
N TYR A 31 0.99 -3.13 6.78
CA TYR A 31 0.35 -4.32 7.33
C TYR A 31 -1.16 -4.11 7.36
N PHE A 32 -1.89 -5.15 6.98
CA PHE A 32 -3.34 -5.19 7.08
C PHE A 32 -3.77 -6.59 7.51
N THR A 33 -4.91 -6.68 8.19
CA THR A 33 -5.52 -7.96 8.55
C THR A 33 -6.64 -8.32 7.57
N ASN A 34 -6.80 -9.61 7.29
CA ASN A 34 -7.89 -10.12 6.47
C ASN A 34 -8.47 -11.41 7.07
N LEU A 35 -8.85 -11.36 8.35
CA LEU A 35 -9.15 -12.56 9.15
C LEU A 35 -10.42 -13.30 8.71
N LEU A 36 -11.39 -12.57 8.15
CA LEU A 36 -12.73 -13.09 7.86
C LEU A 36 -12.96 -13.33 6.35
N SER A 37 -11.92 -13.20 5.53
CA SER A 37 -12.02 -13.31 4.06
C SER A 37 -10.81 -14.04 3.49
N SER A 38 -11.03 -14.79 2.41
CA SER A 38 -9.97 -15.46 1.65
C SER A 38 -9.32 -14.53 0.61
N SER A 39 -9.88 -13.34 0.39
CA SER A 39 -9.34 -12.35 -0.55
C SER A 39 -9.40 -10.93 0.01
N ALA A 40 -8.51 -10.09 -0.47
CA ALA A 40 -8.48 -8.65 -0.19
C ALA A 40 -8.19 -7.90 -1.49
N VAL A 41 -8.79 -6.72 -1.64
CA VAL A 41 -8.54 -5.81 -2.76
C VAL A 41 -7.73 -4.63 -2.24
N LEU A 42 -6.53 -4.45 -2.79
CA LEU A 42 -5.69 -3.28 -2.56
C LEU A 42 -6.00 -2.25 -3.64
N GLN A 43 -6.19 -1.00 -3.24
CA GLN A 43 -6.39 0.10 -4.17
C GLN A 43 -5.41 1.25 -3.90
N PHE A 44 -4.70 1.63 -4.96
CA PHE A 44 -3.81 2.78 -5.00
C PHE A 44 -4.47 3.88 -5.84
N ALA A 45 -4.61 5.06 -5.26
CA ALA A 45 -5.15 6.23 -5.94
C ALA A 45 -4.16 7.38 -5.80
N GLY A 46 -3.73 7.92 -6.94
CA GLY A 46 -2.94 9.15 -6.98
C GLY A 46 -3.82 10.36 -6.63
N THR A 47 -3.28 11.31 -5.88
CA THR A 47 -3.99 12.53 -5.47
C THR A 47 -3.74 13.72 -6.39
N SER A 48 -2.85 13.57 -7.39
CA SER A 48 -2.52 14.60 -8.38
C SER A 48 -3.01 14.21 -9.77
N GLY A 49 -3.60 15.15 -10.51
CA GLY A 49 -4.00 14.98 -11.92
C GLY A 49 -2.85 15.12 -12.93
N SER A 50 -1.62 14.79 -12.54
CA SER A 50 -0.43 14.91 -13.40
C SER A 50 -0.25 13.69 -14.30
N ALA A 51 0.27 13.88 -15.52
CA ALA A 51 0.67 12.79 -16.41
C ALA A 51 1.90 12.03 -15.90
N TRP A 52 2.65 12.62 -14.96
CA TRP A 52 3.80 12.04 -14.29
C TRP A 52 3.49 11.81 -12.82
N GLY A 53 4.01 10.73 -12.24
CA GLY A 53 3.76 10.42 -10.84
C GLY A 53 4.47 9.16 -10.37
N ALA A 54 3.99 8.62 -9.25
CA ALA A 54 4.50 7.37 -8.73
C ALA A 54 4.13 6.18 -9.61
N VAL A 55 5.01 5.20 -9.59
CA VAL A 55 4.81 3.87 -10.15
C VAL A 55 4.97 2.87 -9.01
N VAL A 56 4.16 1.82 -9.02
CA VAL A 56 4.27 0.69 -8.09
C VAL A 56 4.84 -0.49 -8.87
N ASP A 57 5.90 -1.10 -8.35
CA ASP A 57 6.56 -2.26 -8.94
C ASP A 57 7.08 -3.20 -7.83
N ASP A 58 7.42 -4.45 -8.19
CA ASP A 58 7.90 -5.51 -7.28
C ASP A 58 6.98 -5.74 -6.06
N VAL A 59 5.67 -5.78 -6.31
CA VAL A 59 4.66 -6.00 -5.26
C VAL A 59 4.76 -7.43 -4.74
N LYS A 60 5.02 -7.54 -3.42
CA LYS A 60 5.04 -8.82 -2.70
C LYS A 60 4.00 -8.81 -1.59
N VAL A 61 3.32 -9.94 -1.45
CA VAL A 61 2.37 -10.20 -0.37
C VAL A 61 2.86 -11.40 0.39
N GLU A 62 3.19 -11.20 1.65
CA GLU A 62 3.66 -12.24 2.55
C GLU A 62 2.71 -12.33 3.74
N SER A 63 2.36 -13.56 4.11
CA SER A 63 1.64 -13.80 5.37
C SER A 63 2.62 -13.75 6.54
N CYS A 64 2.26 -13.08 7.61
CA CYS A 64 2.97 -13.16 8.87
C CYS A 64 1.98 -13.52 9.99
N LEU A 65 2.46 -14.26 10.99
CA LEU A 65 1.66 -14.58 12.18
C LEU A 65 1.31 -13.27 12.89
N LEU A 66 0.05 -13.12 13.32
CA LEU A 66 -0.43 -11.93 14.03
C LEU A 66 0.43 -11.54 15.25
N ILE A 67 1.08 -12.53 15.87
CA ILE A 67 1.96 -12.36 17.05
C ILE A 67 3.36 -11.83 16.65
N LEU A 68 3.75 -12.02 15.38
CA LEU A 68 5.05 -11.59 14.82
C LEU A 68 4.95 -10.31 13.99
N CYS A 69 3.73 -9.90 13.59
CA CYS A 69 3.53 -8.67 12.83
C CYS A 69 3.58 -7.47 13.79
N PRO A 70 4.27 -6.36 13.43
CA PRO A 70 4.33 -5.18 14.28
C PRO A 70 2.91 -4.66 14.62
N PRO A 71 2.68 -4.14 15.84
CA PRO A 71 1.35 -3.70 16.32
C PRO A 71 0.75 -2.48 15.59
N GLY A 72 1.21 -2.16 14.37
CA GLY A 72 0.68 -1.10 13.51
C GLY A 72 -0.22 -1.58 12.37
N ALA A 73 -0.60 -2.87 12.32
CA ALA A 73 -1.48 -3.38 11.27
C ALA A 73 -2.89 -2.77 11.41
N ALA A 74 -3.30 -1.95 10.44
CA ALA A 74 -4.66 -1.45 10.39
C ALA A 74 -5.62 -2.65 10.25
N SER A 75 -6.57 -2.76 11.18
CA SER A 75 -7.52 -3.86 11.17
C SER A 75 -8.68 -3.52 10.24
N VAL A 76 -8.85 -4.27 9.16
CA VAL A 76 -9.96 -4.08 8.20
C VAL A 76 -11.17 -4.83 8.75
N ASN A 77 -12.04 -4.13 9.48
CA ASN A 77 -13.27 -4.72 9.99
C ASN A 77 -14.41 -4.48 8.99
N ARG A 78 -14.90 -5.55 8.34
CA ARG A 78 -16.03 -5.46 7.42
C ARG A 78 -17.32 -5.69 8.22
N ILE A 79 -18.10 -4.64 8.48
CA ILE A 79 -19.52 -4.79 8.87
C ILE A 79 -20.33 -4.77 7.57
N ARG A 80 -21.18 -5.79 7.37
CA ARG A 80 -22.11 -5.88 6.24
C ARG A 80 -23.13 -4.76 6.25
#